data_AF-A0A931VDD5-F1
#
_entry.id   AF-A0A931VDD5-F1
#
_cell.length_a   1.000
_cell.length_b   1.000
_cell.length_c   1.000
_cell.angle_alpha   90.00
_cell.angle_beta   90.00
_cell.angle_gamma   90.00
#
_symmetry.space_group_name_H-M   'P 1'
#
loop_
_entity.id
_entity.type
_entity.pdbx_description
1 polymer ?
#
loop_
_entity_poly.entity_id
_entity_poly.type
_entity_poly.pdbx_seq_one_letter_code
_entity_poly.pdbx_strand_id
1 'polypeptide(L)'
;MLNNTTVVRINITIPKELIYELEKEVPERGKSSFISLAIEEKLIRERRKDALKKLSTLPPAFKDIKNSAEFVEKMRTTDDKNRSKELTE
;
A
#
# COMPACT_ATOMS: atom_id res chain seq x y z
N MET A 1 34.48 -2.28 1.06
CA MET A 1 33.19 -2.89 1.46
C MET A 1 32.54 -1.97 2.48
N LEU A 2 31.40 -1.36 2.14
CA LEU A 2 30.70 -0.41 3.02
C LEU A 2 29.79 -1.17 3.97
N ASN A 3 30.33 -1.64 5.10
CA ASN A 3 29.53 -2.10 6.24
C ASN A 3 29.65 -1.08 7.38
N ASN A 4 28.92 0.03 7.28
CA ASN A 4 28.66 0.90 8.41
C ASN A 4 27.22 0.62 8.89
N THR A 5 27.05 -0.40 9.73
CA THR A 5 25.79 -0.64 10.44
C THR A 5 25.67 0.39 11.56
N THR A 6 25.18 1.58 11.23
CA THR A 6 24.87 2.63 12.19
C THR A 6 23.58 2.27 12.93
N VAL A 7 23.69 1.42 13.95
CA VAL A 7 22.59 1.06 14.84
C VAL A 7 22.47 2.11 15.93
N VAL A 8 21.26 2.61 16.17
CA VAL A 8 20.95 3.52 17.28
C VAL A 8 20.20 2.75 18.36
N ARG A 9 20.66 2.83 19.61
CA ARG A 9 19.94 2.28 20.77
C ARG A 9 18.93 3.29 21.26
N ILE A 10 17.71 2.84 21.48
CA ILE A 10 16.59 3.65 21.96
C ILE A 10 16.03 2.98 23.21
N ASN A 11 15.82 3.77 24.27
CA ASN A 11 15.09 3.32 25.45
C ASN A 11 13.63 3.75 25.30
N ILE A 12 12.72 2.77 25.33
CA ILE A 12 11.28 3.01 25.19
C ILE A 12 10.54 2.32 26.33
N THR A 13 9.43 2.92 26.74
CA THR A 13 8.49 2.30 27.69
C THR A 13 7.41 1.58 26.90
N ILE A 14 7.26 0.28 27.14
CA ILE A 14 6.27 -0.58 26.49
C ILE A 14 5.36 -1.18 27.58
N PRO A 15 4.03 -1.30 27.33
CA PRO A 15 3.13 -2.02 28.23
C PRO A 15 3.60 -3.45 28.50
N LYS A 16 3.52 -3.87 29.77
CA LYS A 16 3.97 -5.20 30.21
C LYS A 16 3.26 -6.34 29.46
N GLU A 17 1.97 -6.19 29.22
CA GLU A 17 1.14 -7.17 28.51
C GLU A 17 1.67 -7.44 27.09
N LEU A 18 2.07 -6.37 26.39
CA LEU A 18 2.58 -6.45 25.02
C LEU A 18 3.96 -7.12 24.96
N ILE A 19 4.80 -6.91 25.97
CA ILE A 19 6.05 -7.65 26.12
C ILE A 19 5.76 -9.13 26.35
N TYR A 20 4.81 -9.47 27.22
CA TYR A 20 4.46 -10.87 27.48
C TYR A 20 3.98 -11.59 26.21
N GLU A 21 3.15 -10.94 25.41
CA GLU A 21 2.72 -11.46 24.10
C GLU A 21 3.90 -11.64 23.15
N LEU A 22 4.80 -10.66 23.08
CA LEU A 22 6.01 -10.75 22.25
C LEU A 22 6.89 -11.93 22.66
N GLU A 23 7.05 -12.17 23.96
CA GLU A 23 7.87 -13.28 24.48
C GLU A 23 7.27 -14.66 24.25
N LYS A 24 5.94 -14.73 24.19
CA LYS A 24 5.22 -15.97 23.90
C LYS A 24 5.39 -16.40 22.44
N GLU A 25 5.34 -15.44 21.52
CA GLU A 25 5.33 -15.70 20.07
C GLU A 25 6.73 -15.65 19.43
N VAL A 26 7.68 -14.91 20.02
CA VAL A 26 9.00 -14.65 19.41
C VAL A 26 10.12 -15.21 20.30
N PRO A 27 11.05 -16.00 19.72
CA PRO A 27 12.20 -16.51 20.46
C PRO A 27 13.12 -15.38 20.95
N GLU A 28 13.85 -15.65 22.03
CA GLU A 28 14.61 -14.63 22.78
C GLU A 28 15.56 -13.78 21.92
N ARG A 29 16.24 -14.41 20.94
CA ARG A 29 17.18 -13.74 20.02
C ARG A 29 16.51 -12.96 18.88
N GLY A 30 15.20 -13.08 18.70
CA GLY A 30 14.44 -12.49 17.59
C GLY A 30 13.71 -11.17 17.92
N LYS A 31 13.59 -10.82 19.21
CA LYS A 31 12.75 -9.70 19.67
C LYS A 31 13.10 -8.36 19.01
N SER A 32 14.38 -7.99 18.97
CA SER A 32 14.82 -6.73 18.37
C SER A 32 14.56 -6.67 16.86
N SER A 33 14.72 -7.80 16.16
CA SER A 33 14.43 -7.89 14.72
C SER A 33 12.93 -7.75 14.48
N PHE A 34 12.11 -8.45 15.28
CA PHE A 34 10.66 -8.36 15.20
C PHE A 34 10.15 -6.94 15.42
N ILE A 35 10.64 -6.24 16.46
CA ILE A 35 10.28 -4.84 16.73
C ILE A 35 10.69 -3.94 15.56
N SER A 36 11.88 -4.14 14.99
CA SER A 36 12.37 -3.35 13.86
C SER A 36 11.47 -3.52 12.62
N LEU A 37 11.09 -4.76 12.31
CA LEU A 37 10.19 -5.07 11.20
C LEU A 37 8.79 -4.47 11.42
N ALA A 38 8.25 -4.56 12.64
CA ALA A 38 6.96 -3.97 12.98
C ALA A 38 6.95 -2.44 12.81
N ILE A 39 8.04 -1.76 13.21
CA ILE A 39 8.22 -0.32 13.00
C ILE A 39 8.27 0.00 11.51
N GLU A 40 9.06 -0.75 10.73
CA GLU A 40 9.17 -0.57 9.28
C GLU A 40 7.82 -0.72 8.57
N GLU A 41 7.09 -1.80 8.88
CA GLU A 41 5.78 -2.07 8.31
C GLU A 41 4.80 -0.92 8.62
N LYS A 42 4.78 -0.46 9.88
CA LYS A 42 3.91 0.63 10.31
C LYS A 42 4.25 1.93 9.58
N LEU A 43 5.53 2.27 9.43
CA LEU A 43 5.96 3.46 8.69
C LEU A 43 5.57 3.39 7.21
N ILE A 44 5.73 2.23 6.57
CA ILE A 44 5.32 2.03 5.17
C ILE A 44 3.81 2.22 5.05
N ARG A 45 3.03 1.66 5.98
CA ARG A 45 1.56 1.78 5.98
C ARG A 45 1.10 3.23 6.12
N GLU A 46 1.71 4.01 7.02
CA GLU A 46 1.37 5.44 7.17
C GLU A 46 1.76 6.23 5.92
N ARG A 47 2.95 6.01 5.34
CA ARG A 47 3.36 6.66 4.08
C ARG A 47 2.40 6.37 2.94
N ARG A 48 1.94 5.12 2.80
CA ARG A 48 0.94 4.72 1.79
C ARG A 48 -0.39 5.44 2.02
N LYS A 49 -0.85 5.51 3.28
CA LYS A 49 -2.08 6.21 3.64
C LYS A 49 -2.00 7.70 3.28
N ASP A 50 -0.88 8.34 3.56
CA ASP A 50 -0.65 9.74 3.22
C ASP A 50 -0.55 9.98 1.72
N ALA A 51 0.08 9.06 0.98
CA ALA A 51 0.11 9.10 -0.49
C ALA A 51 -1.30 8.99 -1.08
N LEU A 52 -2.13 8.07 -0.58
CA LEU A 52 -3.53 7.92 -1.00
C LEU A 52 -4.37 9.17 -0.71
N LYS A 53 -4.19 9.78 0.46
CA LYS A 53 -4.83 11.07 0.77
C LYS A 53 -4.42 12.15 -0.22
N LYS A 54 -3.12 12.27 -0.53
CA LYS A 54 -2.63 13.25 -1.52
C LYS A 54 -3.21 12.97 -2.91
N LEU A 55 -3.29 11.71 -3.32
CA LEU A 55 -3.92 11.32 -4.58
C LEU A 55 -5.40 11.71 -4.63
N SER A 56 -6.14 11.56 -3.53
CA SER A 56 -7.55 11.96 -3.48
C SER A 56 -7.77 13.48 -3.62
N THR A 57 -6.77 14.29 -3.25
CA THR A 57 -6.83 15.75 -3.36
C THR A 57 -6.36 16.28 -4.71
N LEU A 58 -5.75 15.44 -5.55
CA LEU A 58 -5.29 15.85 -6.87
C LEU A 58 -6.47 15.92 -7.85
N PRO A 59 -6.43 16.84 -8.82
CA PRO A 59 -7.45 16.90 -9.86
C PRO A 59 -7.48 15.59 -10.66
N PRO A 60 -8.65 15.19 -11.18
CA PRO A 60 -8.76 13.99 -11.99
C PRO A 60 -7.82 14.08 -13.21
N ALA A 61 -7.09 13.01 -13.47
CA ALA A 61 -6.14 12.94 -14.59
C ALA A 61 -6.83 13.18 -15.94
N PHE A 62 -8.07 12.71 -16.07
CA PHE A 62 -8.93 12.96 -17.23
C PHE A 62 -10.07 13.89 -16.81
N LYS A 63 -9.96 15.16 -17.18
CA LYS A 63 -10.94 16.19 -16.82
C LYS A 63 -12.29 15.99 -17.51
N ASP A 64 -12.28 15.36 -18.68
CA ASP A 64 -13.46 15.21 -19.54
C ASP A 64 -14.29 13.97 -19.21
N ILE A 65 -13.73 13.02 -18.45
CA ILE A 65 -14.39 11.77 -18.08
C ILE A 65 -15.02 11.93 -16.70
N LYS A 66 -16.31 12.24 -16.66
CA LYS A 66 -17.08 12.38 -15.41
C LYS A 66 -17.37 11.04 -14.72
N ASN A 67 -17.65 9.98 -15.49
CA ASN A 67 -17.89 8.63 -15.00
C ASN A 67 -17.06 7.64 -15.82
N SER A 68 -16.08 7.02 -15.16
CA SER A 68 -15.16 6.06 -15.81
C SER A 68 -15.85 4.76 -16.21
N ALA A 69 -16.84 4.29 -15.43
CA ALA A 69 -17.54 3.05 -15.71
C ALA A 69 -18.38 3.16 -16.99
N GLU A 70 -19.19 4.23 -17.09
CA GLU A 70 -19.98 4.52 -18.30
C GLU A 70 -19.11 4.76 -19.53
N PHE A 71 -17.95 5.40 -19.37
CA PHE A 71 -17.01 5.62 -20.46
C PHE A 71 -16.48 4.30 -21.03
N VAL A 72 -16.07 3.37 -20.17
CA VAL A 72 -15.59 2.04 -20.58
C VAL A 72 -16.72 1.20 -21.19
N GLU A 73 -17.93 1.28 -20.66
CA GLU A 73 -19.10 0.58 -21.21
C GLU A 73 -19.45 1.08 -22.62
N LYS A 74 -19.41 2.39 -22.85
CA LYS A 74 -19.58 2.98 -24.18
C LYS A 74 -18.50 2.52 -25.16
N MET A 75 -17.24 2.44 -24.72
CA MET A 75 -16.15 1.90 -25.55
C MET A 75 -16.42 0.44 -25.93
N ARG A 76 -16.73 -0.42 -24.94
CA ARG A 76 -17.03 -1.85 -25.17
C ARG A 76 -18.21 -2.06 -26.13
N THR A 77 -19.30 -1.35 -25.91
CA THR A 77 -20.49 -1.45 -26.77
C THR A 77 -20.24 -0.93 -28.19
N THR A 78 -19.32 0.02 -28.36
CA THR A 78 -18.92 0.52 -29.68
C THR A 78 -18.03 -0.50 -30.40
N ASP A 79 -17.07 -1.10 -29.70
CA ASP A 79 -16.21 -2.15 -30.22
C ASP A 79 -17.01 -3.38 -30.64
N ASP A 80 -17.95 -3.84 -29.81
CA ASP A 80 -18.81 -4.98 -30.12
C ASP A 80 -19.67 -4.72 -31.37
N LYS A 81 -20.20 -3.50 -31.52
CA LYS A 81 -20.94 -3.09 -32.72
C LYS A 81 -20.06 -3.12 -33.96
N ASN A 82 -18.84 -2.59 -33.89
CA ASN A 82 -17.92 -2.59 -35.02
C ASN A 82 -17.54 -4.03 -35.42
N ARG A 83 -17.22 -4.89 -34.44
CA ARG A 83 -16.93 -6.30 -34.66
C ARG A 83 -18.10 -7.05 -35.29
N SER A 84 -19.34 -6.77 -34.87
CA SER A 84 -20.52 -7.40 -35.46
C SER A 84 -20.75 -7.00 -36.91
N LYS A 85 -20.40 -5.77 -37.30
CA LYS A 85 -20.50 -5.28 -38.68
C LYS A 85 -19.49 -5.95 -39.60
N GLU A 86 -18.25 -6.10 -39.14
CA GLU A 86 -17.18 -6.80 -39.87
C GLU A 86 -17.47 -8.28 -40.14
N LEU A 87 -18.34 -8.91 -39.34
CA LEU A 87 -18.75 -10.31 -39.52
C LEU A 87 -19.93 -10.49 -40.50
N THR A 88 -20.56 -9.39 -40.92
CA THR A 88 -21.72 -9.40 -41.82
C THR A 88 -21.41 -8.91 -43.25
N GLU A 89 -20.17 -8.46 -43.50
CA GLU A 89 -19.60 -8.21 -44.83
C GLU A 89 -18.74 -9.40 -45.27
#